data_AF-A0AAV7BV84-F1
#
_entry.id   AF-A0AAV7BV84-F1
#
_cell.length_a   1.000
_cell.length_b   1.000
_cell.length_c   1.000
_cell.angle_alpha   90.00
_cell.angle_beta   90.00
_cell.angle_gamma   90.00
#
_symmetry.space_group_name_H-M   'P 1'
#
loop_
_entity.id
_entity.type
_entity.pdbx_description
1 polymer ?
#
loop_
_entity_poly.entity_id
_entity_poly.type
_entity_poly.pdbx_seq_one_letter_code
_entity_poly.pdbx_strand_id
1 'polypeptide(L)'
;MKILQLDPSLTYRPEPENHQYRNYKDGPLVDRVKMTYNLMHTYQTVDFVKKKNALWSSCTHKKMSVMEALSLLDNLVDESDPDVDFPNSFHAYQTAEGIRKAHPDKDWFQLVGLLHDIGKILALENEPQWAVVGDTFPVGCKFQKSIVFSDTTFKNNPDAKHPVYR
;
A
#
# COMPACT_ATOMS: atom_id res chain seq x y z
N MET A 1 -28.96 20.70 15.49
CA MET A 1 -28.98 19.83 14.30
C MET A 1 -27.72 18.96 14.37
N LYS A 2 -27.82 17.71 14.86
CA LYS A 2 -26.70 16.77 14.80
C LYS A 2 -26.59 16.35 13.34
N ILE A 3 -25.58 16.84 12.63
CA ILE A 3 -25.18 16.24 11.36
C ILE A 3 -24.73 14.83 11.74
N LEU A 4 -25.58 13.83 11.47
CA LEU A 4 -25.17 12.43 11.45
C LEU A 4 -24.27 12.28 10.22
N GLN A 5 -23.04 12.78 10.32
CA GLN A 5 -22.01 12.41 9.37
C GLN A 5 -21.78 10.92 9.66
N LEU A 6 -22.18 10.06 8.72
CA LEU A 6 -21.83 8.65 8.80
C LEU A 6 -20.31 8.60 8.96
N ASP A 7 -19.84 7.98 10.04
CA ASP A 7 -18.43 7.69 10.22
C ASP A 7 -17.99 6.87 9.00
N PRO A 8 -17.12 7.42 8.13
CA PRO A 8 -16.71 6.75 6.90
C PRO A 8 -16.12 5.37 7.16
N SER A 9 -15.57 5.13 8.36
CA SER A 9 -15.03 3.83 8.75
C SER A 9 -16.08 2.72 8.86
N LEU A 10 -17.35 3.09 9.04
CA LEU A 10 -18.47 2.14 9.17
C LEU A 10 -19.04 1.70 7.82
N THR A 11 -18.75 2.43 6.73
CA THR A 11 -19.28 2.13 5.39
C THR A 11 -18.76 0.80 4.84
N TYR A 12 -17.53 0.42 5.19
CA TYR A 12 -16.84 -0.75 4.66
C TYR A 12 -16.18 -1.61 5.74
N ARG A 13 -16.85 -1.87 6.88
CA ARG A 13 -16.41 -2.89 7.85
C ARG A 13 -17.13 -4.22 7.60
N PRO A 14 -16.69 -5.07 6.66
CA PRO A 14 -17.09 -6.47 6.61
C PRO A 14 -16.10 -7.24 7.48
N GLU A 15 -16.34 -7.37 8.77
CA GLU A 15 -15.58 -8.34 9.58
C GLU A 15 -16.49 -9.54 9.84
N PRO A 16 -16.65 -10.49 8.88
CA PRO A 16 -17.28 -11.75 9.20
C PRO A 16 -16.36 -12.52 10.16
N GLU A 17 -16.95 -13.18 11.16
CA GLU A 17 -16.26 -13.85 12.29
C GLU A 17 -15.25 -14.94 11.88
N ASN A 18 -15.11 -15.27 10.60
CA ASN A 18 -14.19 -16.29 10.05
C ASN A 18 -13.41 -15.81 8.81
N HIS A 19 -13.13 -14.51 8.68
CA HIS A 19 -12.33 -14.01 7.55
C HIS A 19 -10.85 -14.44 7.65
N GLN A 20 -10.29 -14.98 6.57
CA GLN A 20 -8.85 -15.22 6.46
C GLN A 20 -8.20 -14.00 5.81
N TYR A 21 -7.64 -13.11 6.63
CA TYR A 21 -6.89 -11.94 6.15
C TYR A 21 -5.64 -12.36 5.38
N ARG A 22 -5.25 -11.52 4.41
CA ARG A 22 -4.02 -11.65 3.63
C ARG A 22 -3.89 -13.02 2.94
N ASN A 23 -4.99 -13.52 2.38
CA ASN A 23 -4.98 -14.77 1.64
C ASN A 23 -4.46 -14.56 0.20
N TYR A 24 -3.23 -15.01 -0.04
CA TYR A 24 -2.58 -14.94 -1.36
C TYR A 24 -2.75 -16.19 -2.22
N LYS A 25 -3.54 -17.18 -1.77
CA LYS A 25 -3.75 -18.45 -2.49
C LYS A 25 -5.05 -18.44 -3.29
N ASP A 26 -6.13 -18.02 -2.66
CA ASP A 26 -7.49 -18.08 -3.19
C ASP A 26 -8.24 -16.79 -2.87
N GLY A 27 -9.14 -16.36 -3.74
CA GLY A 27 -9.96 -15.17 -3.53
C GLY A 27 -10.21 -14.39 -4.82
N PRO A 28 -11.25 -13.53 -4.86
CA PRO A 28 -11.64 -12.81 -6.07
C PRO A 28 -10.59 -11.81 -6.55
N LEU A 29 -9.70 -11.36 -5.66
CA LEU A 29 -8.68 -10.33 -5.94
C LEU A 29 -7.29 -10.92 -6.20
N VAL A 30 -7.09 -12.22 -6.03
CA VAL A 30 -5.75 -12.84 -6.05
C VAL A 30 -5.03 -12.63 -7.38
N ASP A 31 -5.74 -12.66 -8.51
CA ASP A 31 -5.13 -12.50 -9.84
C ASP A 31 -4.54 -11.09 -10.04
N ARG A 32 -5.28 -10.03 -9.64
CA ARG A 32 -4.75 -8.66 -9.72
C ARG A 32 -3.57 -8.47 -8.76
N VAL A 33 -3.67 -9.00 -7.55
CA VAL A 33 -2.63 -8.91 -6.52
C VAL A 33 -1.35 -9.59 -7.01
N LYS A 34 -1.46 -10.79 -7.54
CA LYS A 34 -0.33 -11.54 -8.09
C LYS A 34 0.29 -10.84 -9.30
N MET A 35 -0.51 -10.20 -10.16
CA MET A 35 0.01 -9.41 -11.27
C MET A 35 0.83 -8.22 -10.75
N THR A 36 0.31 -7.47 -9.78
CA THR A 36 1.00 -6.33 -9.16
C THR A 36 2.33 -6.74 -8.56
N TYR A 37 2.37 -7.81 -7.75
CA TYR A 37 3.61 -8.35 -7.20
C TYR A 37 4.57 -8.89 -8.27
N ASN A 38 4.06 -9.54 -9.33
CA ASN A 38 4.91 -10.02 -10.42
C ASN A 38 5.62 -8.87 -11.15
N LEU A 39 4.91 -7.77 -11.42
CA LEU A 39 5.50 -6.55 -11.99
C LEU A 39 6.49 -5.92 -11.02
N MET A 40 6.11 -5.78 -9.74
CA MET A 40 6.98 -5.24 -8.69
C MET A 40 8.29 -6.02 -8.61
N HIS A 41 8.22 -7.34 -8.45
CA HIS A 41 9.39 -8.20 -8.32
C HIS A 41 10.21 -8.25 -9.60
N THR A 42 9.64 -7.96 -10.77
CA THR A 42 10.40 -7.87 -12.02
C THR A 42 11.17 -6.56 -12.14
N TYR A 43 10.59 -5.43 -11.71
CA TYR A 43 11.11 -4.09 -12.04
C TYR A 43 11.70 -3.30 -10.86
N GLN A 44 11.43 -3.69 -9.61
CA GLN A 44 12.10 -3.11 -8.45
C GLN A 44 13.55 -3.60 -8.38
N THR A 45 14.45 -2.74 -8.83
CA THR A 45 15.91 -2.94 -8.83
C THR A 45 16.59 -1.84 -8.02
N VAL A 46 17.86 -2.03 -7.68
CA VAL A 46 18.68 -0.98 -7.02
C VAL A 46 18.65 0.31 -7.83
N ASP A 47 18.81 0.21 -9.15
CA ASP A 47 18.82 1.37 -10.05
C ASP A 47 17.45 2.06 -10.12
N PHE A 48 16.37 1.28 -10.17
CA PHE A 48 15.02 1.83 -10.14
C PHE A 48 14.76 2.60 -8.84
N VAL A 49 15.05 1.99 -7.69
CA VAL A 49 14.83 2.61 -6.37
C VAL A 49 15.68 3.88 -6.21
N LYS A 50 16.93 3.89 -6.67
CA LYS A 50 17.76 5.11 -6.68
C LYS A 50 17.15 6.23 -7.52
N LYS A 51 16.64 5.91 -8.71
CA LYS A 51 15.98 6.88 -9.59
C LYS A 51 14.70 7.43 -8.97
N LYS A 52 13.87 6.59 -8.35
CA LYS A 52 12.64 7.03 -7.67
C LYS A 52 12.93 7.88 -6.45
N ASN A 53 13.95 7.54 -5.65
CA ASN A 53 14.39 8.40 -4.55
C ASN A 53 14.82 9.77 -5.07
N ALA A 54 15.68 9.83 -6.09
CA ALA A 54 16.13 11.10 -6.67
C ALA A 54 14.98 11.92 -7.26
N LEU A 55 13.97 11.26 -7.83
CA LEU A 55 12.77 11.91 -8.36
C LEU A 55 11.94 12.53 -7.23
N TRP A 56 11.57 11.76 -6.20
CA TRP A 56 10.52 12.15 -5.26
C TRP A 56 11.03 12.83 -3.97
N SER A 57 12.30 12.66 -3.59
CA SER A 57 12.82 13.08 -2.28
C SER A 57 12.85 14.59 -2.04
N SER A 58 12.76 15.41 -3.10
CA SER A 58 12.73 16.88 -2.95
C SER A 58 11.41 17.39 -2.36
N CYS A 59 10.34 16.58 -2.41
CA CYS A 59 8.99 16.97 -2.00
C CYS A 59 8.48 18.27 -2.68
N THR A 60 8.95 18.58 -3.89
CA THR A 60 8.58 19.82 -4.62
C THR A 60 7.43 19.65 -5.61
N HIS A 61 6.88 18.44 -5.75
CA HIS A 61 5.92 18.09 -6.80
C HIS A 61 4.55 18.75 -6.62
N LYS A 62 4.11 18.89 -5.36
CA LYS A 62 2.79 19.42 -5.04
C LYS A 62 2.76 19.93 -3.61
N LYS A 63 1.98 20.99 -3.37
CA LYS A 63 1.69 21.49 -2.01
C LYS A 63 0.23 21.22 -1.71
N MET A 64 -0.03 20.55 -0.61
CA MET A 64 -1.38 20.23 -0.15
C MET A 64 -1.37 20.02 1.36
N SER A 65 -2.53 20.18 1.98
CA SER A 65 -2.85 19.74 3.32
C SER A 65 -3.05 18.22 3.37
N VAL A 66 -3.01 17.65 4.58
CA VAL A 66 -3.29 16.22 4.80
C VAL A 66 -4.69 15.84 4.33
N MET A 67 -5.70 16.69 4.58
CA MET A 67 -7.08 16.39 4.18
C MET A 67 -7.24 16.40 2.66
N GLU A 68 -6.56 17.31 1.95
CA GLU A 68 -6.53 17.28 0.48
C GLU A 68 -5.88 15.99 -0.05
N ALA A 69 -4.78 15.53 0.58
CA ALA A 69 -4.14 14.26 0.22
C ALA A 69 -5.09 13.07 0.43
N LEU A 70 -5.82 13.03 1.55
CA LEU A 70 -6.80 11.98 1.84
C LEU A 70 -7.94 11.96 0.83
N SER A 71 -8.46 13.12 0.42
CA SER A 71 -9.49 13.22 -0.62
C SER A 71 -8.99 12.74 -1.99
N LEU A 72 -7.69 12.87 -2.31
CA LEU A 72 -7.16 12.27 -3.53
C LEU A 72 -7.29 10.74 -3.50
N LEU A 73 -7.08 10.11 -2.34
CA LEU A 73 -7.21 8.65 -2.16
C LEU A 73 -8.65 8.13 -2.31
N ASP A 74 -9.66 9.00 -2.40
CA ASP A 74 -11.03 8.61 -2.82
C ASP A 74 -11.04 7.99 -4.23
N ASN A 75 -10.01 8.26 -5.04
CA ASN A 75 -9.88 7.80 -6.42
C ASN A 75 -8.87 6.65 -6.58
N LEU A 76 -8.46 6.00 -5.48
CA LEU A 76 -7.48 4.91 -5.52
C LEU A 76 -8.01 3.66 -4.83
N VAL A 77 -7.98 2.53 -5.54
CA VAL A 77 -8.12 1.18 -4.96
C VAL A 77 -6.75 0.50 -5.03
N ASP A 78 -6.30 -0.09 -3.92
CA ASP A 78 -5.01 -0.77 -3.83
C ASP A 78 -5.06 -2.14 -4.54
N GLU A 79 -4.31 -2.27 -5.63
CA GLU A 79 -4.26 -3.50 -6.43
C GLU A 79 -3.44 -4.63 -5.79
N SER A 80 -2.69 -4.34 -4.72
CA SER A 80 -1.86 -5.31 -3.99
C SER A 80 -2.54 -5.89 -2.74
N ASP A 81 -3.64 -5.27 -2.30
CA ASP A 81 -4.41 -5.70 -1.14
C ASP A 81 -5.43 -6.79 -1.53
N PRO A 82 -5.33 -8.01 -0.96
CA PRO A 82 -6.28 -9.09 -1.22
C PRO A 82 -7.60 -8.95 -0.43
N ASP A 83 -7.67 -8.03 0.53
CA ASP A 83 -8.79 -7.91 1.48
C ASP A 83 -9.70 -6.69 1.18
N VAL A 84 -9.23 -5.74 0.36
CA VAL A 84 -9.90 -4.43 0.13
C VAL A 84 -10.18 -4.19 -1.36
N ASP A 85 -11.40 -3.75 -1.69
CA ASP A 85 -11.82 -3.34 -3.05
C ASP A 85 -12.64 -2.04 -3.06
N PHE A 86 -12.29 -1.11 -2.16
CA PHE A 86 -12.93 0.20 -2.01
C PHE A 86 -11.86 1.29 -1.89
N PRO A 87 -12.22 2.59 -1.99
CA PRO A 87 -11.23 3.65 -1.97
C PRO A 87 -10.34 3.66 -0.72
N ASN A 88 -9.03 3.86 -0.90
CA ASN A 88 -8.04 3.77 0.17
C ASN A 88 -8.20 4.88 1.23
N SER A 89 -8.93 5.95 0.93
CA SER A 89 -9.30 6.97 1.93
C SER A 89 -10.11 6.37 3.09
N PHE A 90 -11.03 5.44 2.82
CA PHE A 90 -11.81 4.77 3.86
C PHE A 90 -10.90 3.94 4.77
N HIS A 91 -9.91 3.24 4.20
CA HIS A 91 -8.93 2.47 4.97
C HIS A 91 -8.15 3.34 5.97
N ALA A 92 -7.77 4.56 5.57
CA ALA A 92 -7.09 5.50 6.47
C ALA A 92 -7.96 5.86 7.70
N TYR A 93 -9.25 6.14 7.49
CA TYR A 93 -10.18 6.40 8.60
C TYR A 93 -10.44 5.16 9.45
N GLN A 94 -10.57 3.97 8.84
CA GLN A 94 -10.74 2.71 9.57
C GLN A 94 -9.57 2.41 10.51
N THR A 95 -8.35 2.63 10.01
CA THR A 95 -7.12 2.44 10.78
C THR A 95 -7.05 3.44 11.94
N ALA A 96 -7.30 4.73 11.66
CA ALA A 96 -7.30 5.79 12.67
C ALA A 96 -8.36 5.53 13.77
N GLU A 97 -9.59 5.16 13.41
CA GLU A 97 -10.66 4.88 14.36
C GLU A 97 -10.44 3.58 15.15
N GLY A 98 -9.82 2.57 14.52
CA GLY A 98 -9.38 1.36 15.21
C GLY A 98 -8.36 1.69 16.31
N ILE A 99 -7.33 2.46 15.96
CA ILE A 99 -6.31 2.93 16.90
C ILE A 99 -6.94 3.80 17.98
N ARG A 100 -7.83 4.73 17.65
CA ARG A 100 -8.51 5.60 18.64
C ARG A 100 -9.30 4.80 19.67
N LYS A 101 -9.98 3.74 19.26
CA LYS A 101 -10.74 2.87 20.17
C LYS A 101 -9.83 2.06 21.09
N ALA A 102 -8.72 1.53 20.57
CA ALA A 102 -7.78 0.71 21.34
C ALA A 102 -6.80 1.54 22.20
N HIS A 103 -6.48 2.75 21.75
CA HIS A 103 -5.50 3.66 22.35
C HIS A 103 -6.07 5.08 22.45
N PRO A 104 -7.14 5.29 23.24
CA PRO A 104 -7.78 6.59 23.39
C PRO A 104 -6.86 7.64 24.02
N ASP A 105 -5.79 7.21 24.70
CA ASP A 105 -4.79 8.03 25.37
C ASP A 105 -3.65 8.52 24.44
N LYS A 106 -3.62 8.08 23.17
CA LYS A 106 -2.52 8.36 22.22
C LYS A 106 -3.04 9.00 20.95
N ASP A 107 -3.38 10.28 21.01
CA ASP A 107 -3.84 11.08 19.87
C ASP A 107 -2.89 11.04 18.66
N TRP A 108 -1.58 11.14 18.88
CA TRP A 108 -0.58 11.03 17.82
C TRP A 108 -0.63 9.68 17.09
N PHE A 109 -1.01 8.59 17.77
CA PHE A 109 -1.06 7.27 17.16
C PHE A 109 -2.31 7.13 16.27
N GLN A 110 -3.40 7.80 16.64
CA GLN A 110 -4.61 7.92 15.82
C GLN A 110 -4.28 8.64 14.51
N LEU A 111 -3.51 9.73 14.62
CA LEU A 111 -3.02 10.47 13.45
C LEU A 111 -2.07 9.62 12.59
N VAL A 112 -1.18 8.81 13.18
CA VAL A 112 -0.36 7.85 12.41
C VAL A 112 -1.24 6.92 11.58
N GLY A 113 -2.33 6.40 12.13
CA GLY A 113 -3.29 5.59 11.39
C GLY A 113 -3.90 6.32 10.19
N LEU A 114 -4.16 7.62 10.31
CA LEU A 114 -4.68 8.42 9.20
C LEU A 114 -3.61 8.73 8.15
N LEU A 115 -2.34 8.89 8.56
CA LEU A 115 -1.24 9.32 7.70
C LEU A 115 -0.53 8.17 6.98
N HIS A 116 -0.62 6.93 7.47
CA HIS A 116 0.32 5.87 7.10
C HIS A 116 0.39 5.58 5.59
N ASP A 117 -0.73 5.72 4.90
CA ASP A 117 -0.91 5.37 3.49
C ASP A 117 -0.95 6.57 2.54
N ILE A 118 -0.76 7.80 3.03
CA ILE A 118 -0.89 9.01 2.18
C ILE A 118 0.12 9.06 1.04
N GLY A 119 1.22 8.32 1.12
CA GLY A 119 2.19 8.18 0.03
C GLY A 119 1.59 7.52 -1.22
N LYS A 120 0.47 6.80 -1.09
CA LYS A 120 -0.20 6.15 -2.22
C LYS A 120 -0.74 7.12 -3.27
N ILE A 121 -0.81 8.43 -2.96
CA ILE A 121 -1.11 9.48 -3.95
C ILE A 121 -0.17 9.46 -5.16
N LEU A 122 1.03 8.87 -5.04
CA LEU A 122 1.95 8.69 -6.17
C LEU A 122 1.32 7.91 -7.33
N ALA A 123 0.42 6.95 -7.04
CA ALA A 123 -0.29 6.21 -8.08
C ALA A 123 -1.22 7.09 -8.92
N LEU A 124 -1.68 8.22 -8.36
CA LEU A 124 -2.49 9.22 -9.05
C LEU A 124 -1.63 10.22 -9.84
N GLU A 125 -0.32 10.23 -9.63
CA GLU A 125 0.66 11.07 -10.33
C GLU A 125 1.42 10.27 -11.42
N ASN A 126 0.74 9.30 -12.04
CA ASN A 126 1.22 8.43 -13.11
C ASN A 126 2.31 7.40 -12.71
N GLU A 127 2.52 7.13 -11.43
CA GLU A 127 3.30 5.95 -11.03
C GLU A 127 2.45 4.70 -11.17
N PRO A 128 2.98 3.60 -11.73
CA PRO A 128 2.26 2.34 -11.73
C PRO A 128 2.13 1.80 -10.30
N GLN A 129 1.01 1.15 -9.97
CA GLN A 129 0.74 0.69 -8.60
C GLN A 129 1.86 -0.21 -8.02
N TRP A 130 2.49 -1.06 -8.83
CA TRP A 130 3.62 -1.90 -8.38
C TRP A 130 4.84 -1.09 -7.87
N ALA A 131 4.94 0.18 -8.21
CA ALA A 131 5.96 1.11 -7.73
C ALA A 131 5.55 1.92 -6.50
N VAL A 132 4.32 1.72 -5.99
CA VAL A 132 3.69 2.57 -4.96
C VAL A 132 3.15 1.75 -3.79
N VAL A 133 2.41 0.67 -4.06
CA VAL A 133 1.70 -0.14 -3.05
C VAL A 133 2.39 -1.50 -2.82
N GLY A 134 1.90 -2.27 -1.85
CA GLY A 134 2.29 -3.66 -1.59
C GLY A 134 3.42 -3.84 -0.58
N ASP A 135 3.64 -5.11 -0.23
CA ASP A 135 4.71 -5.50 0.68
C ASP A 135 6.08 -5.11 0.12
N THR A 136 6.93 -4.56 0.98
CA THR A 136 8.28 -4.13 0.60
C THR A 136 9.31 -5.22 0.84
N PHE A 137 10.39 -5.16 0.07
CA PHE A 137 11.55 -6.03 0.25
C PHE A 137 12.84 -5.26 -0.04
N PRO A 138 13.98 -5.63 0.57
CA PRO A 138 15.25 -4.99 0.26
C PRO A 138 15.72 -5.33 -1.17
N VAL A 139 16.07 -4.30 -1.94
CA VAL A 139 16.81 -4.45 -3.22
C VAL A 139 18.32 -4.50 -2.95
N GLY A 140 19.08 -5.07 -3.89
CA GLY A 140 20.55 -5.13 -3.78
C GLY A 140 21.09 -6.26 -2.90
N CYS A 141 20.23 -7.20 -2.52
CA CYS A 141 20.61 -8.44 -1.85
C CYS A 141 19.72 -9.60 -2.30
N LYS A 142 20.08 -10.82 -1.86
CA LYS A 142 19.32 -12.03 -2.14
C LYS A 142 17.89 -11.95 -1.59
N PHE A 143 16.90 -12.24 -2.45
CA PHE A 143 15.50 -12.31 -2.08
C PHE A 143 15.19 -13.51 -1.17
N GLN A 144 14.48 -13.26 -0.07
CA GLN A 144 14.10 -14.27 0.91
C GLN A 144 12.78 -14.96 0.56
N LYS A 145 12.58 -16.18 1.06
CA LYS A 145 11.40 -17.03 0.77
C LYS A 145 10.08 -16.54 1.37
N SER A 146 10.13 -15.65 2.35
CA SER A 146 8.94 -15.07 2.97
C SER A 146 8.34 -13.92 2.16
N ILE A 147 9.05 -13.41 1.15
CA ILE A 147 8.50 -12.39 0.25
C ILE A 147 7.31 -13.02 -0.48
N VAL A 148 6.18 -12.32 -0.50
CA VAL A 148 4.95 -12.79 -1.15
C VAL A 148 5.27 -13.25 -2.59
N PHE A 149 4.84 -14.45 -2.97
CA PHE A 149 5.12 -15.05 -4.29
C PHE A 149 6.60 -15.18 -4.69
N SER A 150 7.56 -15.17 -3.75
CA SER A 150 9.02 -15.20 -4.02
C SER A 150 9.43 -16.27 -5.04
N ASP A 151 8.82 -17.45 -4.94
CA ASP A 151 9.20 -18.63 -5.72
C ASP A 151 8.84 -18.53 -7.21
N THR A 152 8.00 -17.57 -7.59
CA THR A 152 7.42 -17.52 -8.95
C THR A 152 7.63 -16.19 -9.69
N THR A 153 7.98 -15.11 -9.00
CA THR A 153 7.86 -13.74 -9.53
C THR A 153 9.19 -13.00 -9.73
N PHE A 154 10.30 -13.46 -9.13
CA PHE A 154 11.62 -12.82 -9.30
C PHE A 154 12.41 -13.29 -10.53
N LYS A 155 11.92 -14.27 -11.29
CA LYS A 155 12.65 -14.91 -12.41
C LYS A 155 13.16 -13.94 -13.48
N ASN A 156 12.46 -12.81 -13.66
CA ASN A 156 12.73 -11.81 -14.67
C ASN A 156 13.45 -10.56 -14.10
N ASN A 157 13.71 -10.51 -12.80
CA ASN A 157 14.44 -9.39 -12.20
C ASN A 157 15.91 -9.48 -12.62
N PRO A 158 16.50 -8.42 -13.23
CA PRO A 158 17.91 -8.43 -13.60
C PRO A 158 18.84 -8.51 -12.38
N ASP A 159 18.45 -7.93 -11.23
CA ASP A 159 19.27 -7.94 -10.01
C ASP A 159 19.35 -9.34 -9.38
N ALA A 160 18.39 -10.22 -9.63
CA ALA A 160 18.43 -11.62 -9.18
C ALA A 160 19.63 -12.41 -9.75
N LYS A 161 20.20 -11.95 -10.87
CA LYS A 161 21.35 -12.56 -11.55
C LYS A 161 22.62 -11.72 -11.41
N HIS A 162 22.53 -10.54 -10.80
CA HIS A 162 23.64 -9.61 -10.69
C HIS A 162 24.70 -10.13 -9.70
N PRO A 163 26.00 -10.15 -10.06
CA PRO A 163 27.04 -10.80 -9.25
C PRO A 163 27.23 -10.17 -7.86
N VAL A 164 26.86 -8.90 -7.68
CA VAL A 164 26.99 -8.16 -6.42
C VAL A 164 25.76 -8.32 -5.51
N TYR A 165 24.58 -8.57 -6.09
CA TYR A 165 23.31 -8.53 -5.34
C TYR A 165 22.74 -9.92 -5.04
N ARG A 166 23.31 -10.98 -5.62
CA ARG A 166 22.84 -12.38 -5.50
C ARG A 166 23.30 -13.09 -4.23
#